data_AF-A0A535EQN2-F1
#
_entry.id   AF-A0A535EQN2-F1
#
_cell.length_a   1.000
_cell.length_b   1.000
_cell.length_c   1.000
_cell.angle_alpha   90.00
_cell.angle_beta   90.00
_cell.angle_gamma   90.00
#
_symmetry.space_group_name_H-M   'P 1'
#
loop_
_entity.id
_entity.type
_entity.pdbx_description
1 polymer ?
#
loop_
_entity_poly.entity_id
_entity_poly.type
_entity_poly.pdbx_seq_one_letter_code
_entity_poly.pdbx_strand_id
1 'polypeptide(L)'
;MKQADMGTGGLAETLAELTGSTALTVVGRQTGDPNWDVEVGAFKQAVLERPGLVVVDLHGFRAELEEDLIVGLGPAPDASARQLAEALIDRCGAAGLVARTGKPFDATWPGTVTATVQVGGGTALQLEVAGRRRRPLTRPESTGPLLAVLLEWLA
;
A
#
# COMPACT_ATOMS: atom_id res chain seq x y z
N MET A 1 8.61 -12.99 9.88
CA MET A 1 8.60 -12.12 8.69
C MET A 1 7.52 -12.63 7.76
N LYS A 2 6.50 -11.81 7.46
CA LYS A 2 5.43 -12.17 6.52
C LYS A 2 6.02 -12.22 5.11
N GLN A 3 6.29 -13.44 4.63
CA GLN A 3 6.97 -13.68 3.34
C GLN A 3 6.25 -12.99 2.17
N ALA A 4 4.92 -12.84 2.30
CA ALA A 4 4.07 -12.16 1.34
C ALA A 4 4.41 -10.67 1.15
N ASP A 5 5.08 -10.01 2.11
CA ASP A 5 5.43 -8.59 2.06
C ASP A 5 6.87 -8.32 1.59
N MET A 6 7.72 -9.35 1.42
CA MET A 6 9.14 -9.14 1.05
C MET A 6 9.33 -8.30 -0.21
N GLY A 7 9.85 -7.08 -0.08
CA GLY A 7 10.06 -6.12 -1.19
C GLY A 7 9.16 -4.88 -1.14
N THR A 8 8.16 -4.79 -0.24
CA THR A 8 7.32 -3.59 -0.10
C THR A 8 8.08 -2.42 0.51
N GLY A 9 8.98 -2.66 1.47
CA GLY A 9 9.80 -1.59 2.07
C GLY A 9 10.67 -0.86 1.05
N GLY A 10 11.42 -1.61 0.22
CA GLY A 10 12.22 -1.03 -0.85
C GLY A 10 11.38 -0.33 -1.93
N LEU A 11 10.18 -0.86 -2.24
CA LEU A 11 9.22 -0.15 -3.11
C LEU A 11 8.78 1.18 -2.48
N ALA A 12 8.43 1.20 -1.20
CA ALA A 12 8.03 2.42 -0.49
C ALA A 12 9.12 3.48 -0.54
N GLU A 13 10.36 3.09 -0.22
CA GLU A 13 11.54 3.95 -0.23
C GLU A 13 11.83 4.48 -1.64
N THR A 14 11.72 3.63 -2.67
CA THR A 14 11.94 4.04 -4.07
C THR A 14 10.89 5.04 -4.54
N LEU A 15 9.62 4.81 -4.22
CA LEU A 15 8.54 5.74 -4.55
C LEU A 15 8.76 7.08 -3.84
N ALA A 16 9.09 7.06 -2.54
CA ALA A 16 9.37 8.28 -1.78
C ALA A 16 10.53 9.09 -2.37
N GLU A 17 11.64 8.45 -2.74
CA GLU A 17 12.78 9.11 -3.37
C GLU A 17 12.40 9.77 -4.71
N LEU A 18 11.61 9.10 -5.54
CA LEU A 18 11.30 9.56 -6.89
C LEU A 18 10.14 10.56 -6.97
N THR A 19 9.23 10.57 -6.00
CA THR A 19 8.04 11.46 -6.00
C THR A 19 8.16 12.59 -4.98
N GLY A 20 9.22 12.62 -4.16
CA GLY A 20 9.34 13.56 -3.04
C GLY A 20 8.40 13.26 -1.87
N SER A 21 7.79 12.06 -1.85
CA SER A 21 6.95 11.60 -0.73
C SER A 21 7.80 11.17 0.47
N THR A 22 7.16 10.88 1.60
CA THR A 22 7.84 10.31 2.78
C THR A 22 7.53 8.82 2.89
N ALA A 23 8.56 7.99 3.04
CA ALA A 23 8.41 6.57 3.39
C ALA A 23 8.59 6.35 4.90
N LEU A 24 7.71 5.55 5.49
CA LEU A 24 7.90 4.98 6.82
C LEU A 24 8.03 3.46 6.69
N THR A 25 9.24 2.94 6.86
CA THR A 25 9.55 1.51 6.76
C THR A 25 10.08 0.97 8.08
N VAL A 26 9.86 -0.32 8.29
CA VAL A 26 10.28 -1.01 9.51
C VAL A 26 11.64 -1.67 9.26
N VAL A 27 12.60 -1.42 10.16
CA VAL A 27 13.95 -1.97 10.05
C VAL A 27 14.15 -3.04 11.11
N GLY A 28 14.70 -4.18 10.71
CA GLY A 28 15.01 -5.29 11.60
C GLY A 28 13.80 -6.14 12.00
N ARG A 29 13.98 -6.94 13.05
CA ARG A 29 12.94 -7.85 13.53
C ARG A 29 11.90 -7.06 14.33
N GLN A 30 10.63 -7.17 13.93
CA GLN A 30 9.52 -6.63 14.70
C GLN A 30 9.02 -7.63 15.75
N THR A 31 8.59 -7.12 16.90
CA THR A 31 7.93 -7.88 17.97
C THR A 31 6.40 -7.90 17.84
N GLY A 32 5.86 -7.13 16.90
CA GLY A 32 4.43 -7.04 16.56
C GLY A 32 4.25 -6.80 15.07
N ASP A 33 3.01 -6.63 14.64
CA ASP A 33 2.61 -6.36 13.26
C ASP A 33 1.68 -5.14 13.24
N PRO A 34 2.16 -3.96 12.79
CA PRO A 34 1.36 -2.75 12.76
C PRO A 34 0.07 -2.82 11.93
N ASN A 35 -0.10 -3.83 11.07
CA ASN A 35 -1.33 -4.01 10.30
C ASN A 35 -2.28 -5.05 10.90
N TRP A 36 -1.82 -5.80 11.91
CA TRP A 36 -2.62 -6.79 12.62
C TRP A 36 -3.00 -6.32 14.04
N ASP A 37 -2.04 -5.71 14.74
CA ASP A 37 -2.18 -5.30 16.13
C ASP A 37 -3.24 -4.19 16.26
N VAL A 38 -4.24 -4.41 17.12
CA VAL A 38 -5.32 -3.43 17.34
C VAL A 38 -4.81 -2.19 18.07
N GLU A 39 -3.89 -2.38 19.03
CA GLU A 39 -3.30 -1.29 19.80
C GLU A 39 -2.49 -0.33 18.91
N VAL A 40 -2.53 0.96 19.24
CA VAL A 40 -1.74 1.99 18.56
C VAL A 40 -0.29 1.94 19.05
N GLY A 41 0.52 1.10 18.41
CA GLY A 41 1.96 1.03 18.65
C GLY A 41 2.74 2.20 18.04
N ALA A 42 4.05 2.24 18.29
CA ALA A 42 4.93 3.33 17.86
C ALA A 42 4.90 3.61 16.35
N PHE A 43 4.74 2.58 15.51
CA PHE A 43 4.64 2.76 14.05
C PHE A 43 3.37 3.54 13.66
N LYS A 44 2.20 3.12 14.15
CA LYS A 44 0.93 3.81 13.90
C LYS A 44 0.95 5.22 14.50
N GLN A 45 1.51 5.37 15.70
CA GLN A 45 1.69 6.67 16.33
C GLN A 45 2.51 7.62 15.46
N ALA A 46 3.62 7.15 14.89
CA ALA A 46 4.42 7.97 13.97
C ALA A 46 3.63 8.37 12.70
N VAL A 47 2.76 7.50 12.18
CA VAL A 47 1.88 7.87 11.06
C VAL A 47 0.91 8.99 11.48
N LEU A 48 0.27 8.86 12.64
CA LEU A 48 -0.72 9.82 13.15
C LEU A 48 -0.13 11.21 13.47
N GLU A 49 1.16 11.29 13.82
CA GLU A 49 1.88 12.54 14.08
C GLU A 49 2.12 13.38 12.81
N ARG A 50 1.68 12.91 11.63
CA ARG A 50 1.81 13.58 10.33
C ARG A 50 0.44 13.88 9.72
N PRO A 51 -0.38 14.76 10.34
CA PRO A 51 -1.73 15.05 9.87
C PRO A 51 -1.72 15.77 8.52
N GLY A 52 -2.82 15.63 7.77
CA GLY A 52 -3.02 16.29 6.48
C GLY A 52 -2.35 15.60 5.29
N LEU A 53 -1.63 14.49 5.51
CA LEU A 53 -1.09 13.65 4.45
C LEU A 53 -2.08 12.56 4.03
N VAL A 54 -2.00 12.16 2.76
CA VAL A 54 -2.61 10.91 2.30
C VAL A 54 -1.66 9.76 2.62
N VAL A 55 -2.16 8.75 3.32
CA VAL A 55 -1.38 7.56 3.69
C VAL A 55 -1.65 6.43 2.68
N VAL A 56 -0.58 5.98 2.03
CA VAL A 56 -0.60 4.79 1.16
C VAL A 56 0.09 3.64 1.89
N ASP A 57 -0.69 2.67 2.35
CA ASP A 57 -0.23 1.54 3.15
C ASP A 57 0.15 0.35 2.24
N LEU A 58 1.45 0.09 2.07
CA LEU A 58 1.98 -0.87 1.10
C LEU A 58 2.18 -2.27 1.69
N HIS A 59 1.44 -3.24 1.15
CA HIS A 59 1.51 -4.67 1.48
C HIS A 59 1.76 -5.52 0.25
N GLY A 60 2.08 -6.79 0.48
CA GLY A 60 2.23 -7.75 -0.58
C GLY A 60 1.41 -9.01 -0.35
N PHE A 61 0.94 -9.58 -1.44
CA PHE A 61 0.30 -10.88 -1.44
C PHE A 61 1.02 -11.88 -2.35
N ARG A 62 0.75 -13.17 -2.12
CA ARG A 62 1.33 -14.27 -2.90
C ARG A 62 0.72 -14.28 -4.30
N ALA A 63 1.53 -14.65 -5.30
CA ALA A 63 1.17 -14.57 -6.72
C ALA A 63 0.09 -15.57 -7.20
N GLU A 64 -0.68 -16.15 -6.29
CA GLU A 64 -1.73 -17.13 -6.57
C GLU A 64 -3.01 -16.49 -7.11
N LEU A 65 -3.16 -15.17 -6.95
CA LEU A 65 -4.26 -14.42 -7.56
C LEU A 65 -3.84 -13.81 -8.91
N GLU A 66 -4.81 -13.64 -9.80
CA GLU A 66 -4.61 -13.06 -11.14
C GLU A 66 -4.33 -11.57 -11.09
N GLU A 67 -4.77 -10.89 -10.03
CA GLU A 67 -4.57 -9.47 -9.81
C GLU A 67 -3.08 -9.14 -9.65
N ASP A 68 -2.67 -8.01 -10.23
CA ASP A 68 -1.37 -7.39 -10.03
C ASP A 68 -1.39 -6.45 -8.82
N LEU A 69 -2.56 -5.85 -8.55
CA LEU A 69 -2.80 -4.91 -7.47
C LEU A 69 -4.22 -5.08 -6.91
N ILE A 70 -4.36 -5.11 -5.58
CA ILE A 70 -5.66 -5.00 -4.91
C ILE A 70 -5.64 -3.77 -4.01
N VAL A 71 -6.66 -2.92 -4.12
CA VAL A 71 -6.80 -1.71 -3.32
C VAL A 71 -7.80 -1.93 -2.17
N GLY A 72 -7.30 -1.83 -0.94
CA GLY A 72 -8.12 -1.84 0.27
C GLY A 72 -8.52 -0.43 0.65
N LEU A 73 -9.82 -0.15 0.66
CA LEU A 73 -10.34 1.19 0.99
C LEU A 73 -10.54 1.41 2.49
N GLY A 74 -10.38 0.38 3.32
CA GLY A 74 -10.60 0.49 4.76
C GLY A 74 -12.08 0.60 5.15
N PRO A 75 -12.35 0.71 6.46
CA PRO A 75 -13.72 0.74 6.98
C PRO A 75 -14.46 2.05 6.72
N ALA A 76 -13.75 3.17 6.51
CA ALA A 76 -14.34 4.50 6.36
C ALA A 76 -13.55 5.37 5.36
N PRO A 77 -13.46 4.98 4.07
CA PRO A 77 -12.81 5.80 3.06
C PRO A 77 -13.53 7.15 2.91
N ASP A 78 -12.77 8.23 2.72
CA ASP A 78 -13.29 9.54 2.31
C ASP A 78 -13.41 9.64 0.78
N ALA A 79 -13.82 10.81 0.26
CA ALA A 79 -13.95 11.01 -1.18
C ALA A 79 -12.59 10.94 -1.92
N SER A 80 -11.54 11.47 -1.30
CA SER A 80 -10.19 11.50 -1.87
C SER A 80 -9.60 10.09 -2.00
N ALA A 81 -9.74 9.23 -0.99
CA ALA A 81 -9.30 7.84 -1.03
C ALA A 81 -10.01 7.05 -2.15
N ARG A 82 -11.31 7.27 -2.34
CA ARG A 82 -12.07 6.64 -3.44
C ARG A 82 -11.58 7.12 -4.81
N GLN A 83 -11.46 8.42 -4.99
CA GLN A 83 -10.98 9.01 -6.24
C GLN A 83 -9.56 8.54 -6.60
N LEU A 84 -8.67 8.45 -5.60
CA LEU A 84 -7.32 7.95 -5.77
C LEU A 84 -7.30 6.47 -6.17
N ALA A 85 -8.16 5.65 -5.56
CA ALA A 85 -8.28 4.23 -5.91
C ALA A 85 -8.82 4.03 -7.33
N GLU A 86 -9.86 4.77 -7.72
CA GLU A 86 -10.42 4.76 -9.07
C GLU A 86 -9.36 5.16 -10.11
N ALA A 87 -8.68 6.29 -9.89
CA ALA A 87 -7.62 6.75 -10.78
C ALA A 87 -6.46 5.75 -10.90
N LEU A 88 -6.10 5.06 -9.81
CA LEU A 88 -5.06 4.02 -9.84
C LEU A 88 -5.50 2.80 -10.64
N ILE A 89 -6.74 2.34 -10.47
CA ILE A 89 -7.30 1.20 -11.20
C ILE A 89 -7.34 1.50 -12.70
N ASP A 90 -7.79 2.70 -13.09
CA ASP A 90 -7.85 3.11 -14.50
C ASP A 90 -6.46 3.14 -15.14
N ARG A 91 -5.46 3.70 -14.44
CA ARG A 91 -4.05 3.71 -14.90
C ARG A 91 -3.47 2.32 -15.01
N CYS A 92 -3.75 1.44 -14.04
CA CYS A 92 -3.38 0.02 -14.13
C CYS A 92 -4.00 -0.64 -15.38
N GLY A 93 -5.29 -0.44 -15.62
CA GLY A 93 -5.98 -0.97 -16.79
C GLY A 93 -5.37 -0.48 -18.11
N ALA A 94 -5.06 0.81 -18.21
CA ALA A 94 -4.39 1.41 -19.36
C ALA A 94 -2.98 0.81 -19.61
N ALA A 95 -2.29 0.39 -18.55
CA ALA A 95 -0.99 -0.29 -18.62
C ALA A 95 -1.08 -1.81 -18.80
N GLY A 96 -2.29 -2.38 -18.99
CA GLY A 96 -2.51 -3.82 -19.14
C GLY A 96 -2.30 -4.61 -17.83
N LEU A 97 -2.41 -3.95 -16.68
CA LEU A 97 -2.34 -4.57 -15.36
C LEU A 97 -3.74 -4.88 -14.83
N VAL A 98 -3.86 -5.98 -14.09
CA VAL A 98 -5.14 -6.36 -13.46
C VAL A 98 -5.20 -5.74 -12.07
N ALA A 99 -6.03 -4.72 -11.88
CA ALA A 99 -6.23 -4.05 -10.59
C ALA A 99 -7.70 -3.92 -10.22
N ARG A 100 -8.01 -4.00 -8.93
CA ARG A 100 -9.38 -3.79 -8.41
C ARG A 100 -9.40 -3.43 -6.93
N THR A 101 -10.55 -2.99 -6.43
CA THR A 101 -10.79 -2.80 -5.00
C THR A 101 -11.36 -4.06 -4.32
N GLY A 102 -11.24 -4.11 -2.99
CA GLY A 102 -12.04 -4.99 -2.12
C GLY A 102 -11.37 -6.31 -1.73
N LYS A 103 -12.17 -7.34 -1.47
CA LYS A 103 -11.72 -8.62 -0.89
C LYS A 103 -10.70 -9.36 -1.77
N PRO A 104 -9.76 -10.15 -1.21
CA PRO A 104 -9.65 -10.48 0.21
C PRO A 104 -8.95 -9.41 1.06
N PHE A 105 -8.43 -8.34 0.45
CA PHE A 105 -7.64 -7.31 1.13
C PHE A 105 -8.33 -5.94 1.12
N ASP A 106 -9.54 -5.88 1.68
CA ASP A 106 -10.33 -4.66 1.73
C ASP A 106 -9.86 -3.64 2.79
N ALA A 107 -8.86 -4.01 3.60
CA ALA A 107 -8.30 -3.25 4.72
C ALA A 107 -9.29 -2.89 5.84
N THR A 108 -10.42 -3.60 5.95
CA THR A 108 -11.48 -3.31 6.92
C THR A 108 -11.19 -3.78 8.36
N TRP A 109 -10.13 -4.58 8.56
CA TRP A 109 -9.71 -5.01 9.89
C TRP A 109 -9.33 -3.80 10.77
N PRO A 110 -9.84 -3.66 12.01
CA PRO A 110 -9.56 -2.49 12.86
C PRO A 110 -8.08 -2.29 13.19
N GLY A 111 -7.29 -3.37 13.13
CA GLY A 111 -5.84 -3.30 13.35
C GLY A 111 -5.05 -2.78 12.16
N THR A 112 -5.64 -2.54 10.98
CA THR A 112 -4.86 -2.02 9.86
C THR A 112 -4.36 -0.60 10.10
N VAL A 113 -3.23 -0.26 9.47
CA VAL A 113 -2.75 1.14 9.47
C VAL A 113 -3.77 2.02 8.78
N THR A 114 -4.33 1.55 7.67
CA THR A 114 -5.42 2.23 6.92
C THR A 114 -6.62 2.56 7.82
N ALA A 115 -7.15 1.59 8.55
CA ALA A 115 -8.28 1.81 9.48
C ALA A 115 -7.91 2.78 10.60
N THR A 116 -6.69 2.66 11.16
CA THR A 116 -6.21 3.54 12.22
C THR A 116 -6.18 5.01 11.77
N VAL A 117 -5.65 5.28 10.57
CA VAL A 117 -5.59 6.64 10.01
C VAL A 117 -7.00 7.20 9.76
N GLN A 118 -7.91 6.40 9.21
CA GLN A 118 -9.28 6.82 8.95
C GLN A 118 -10.05 7.14 10.23
N VAL A 119 -9.88 6.34 11.30
CA VAL A 119 -10.46 6.63 12.62
C VAL A 119 -9.91 7.93 13.19
N GLY A 120 -8.64 8.25 12.93
CA GLY A 120 -8.02 9.54 13.27
C GLY A 120 -8.47 10.71 12.40
N GLY A 121 -9.36 10.51 11.42
CA GLY A 121 -9.86 11.54 10.51
C GLY A 121 -8.94 11.84 9.32
N GLY A 122 -7.94 10.99 9.05
CA GLY A 122 -7.04 11.12 7.91
C GLY A 122 -7.49 10.35 6.67
N THR A 123 -6.88 10.67 5.53
CA THR A 123 -7.09 9.96 4.26
C THR A 123 -6.10 8.81 4.14
N ALA A 124 -6.60 7.57 3.95
CA ALA A 124 -5.74 6.41 3.74
C ALA A 124 -6.36 5.36 2.81
N LEU A 125 -5.49 4.64 2.10
CA LEU A 125 -5.80 3.42 1.36
C LEU A 125 -4.65 2.41 1.44
N GLN A 126 -5.00 1.12 1.39
CA GLN A 126 -4.05 0.00 1.35
C GLN A 126 -3.82 -0.44 -0.09
N LEU A 127 -2.55 -0.68 -0.45
CA LEU A 127 -2.19 -1.30 -1.72
C LEU A 127 -1.56 -2.66 -1.45
N GLU A 128 -2.17 -3.70 -1.97
CA GLU A 128 -1.68 -5.07 -1.91
C GLU A 128 -1.10 -5.43 -3.26
N VAL A 129 0.23 -5.60 -3.29
CA VAL A 129 0.98 -5.77 -4.53
C VAL A 129 1.34 -7.24 -4.74
N ALA A 130 1.05 -7.75 -5.93
CA ALA A 130 1.38 -9.13 -6.26
C ALA A 130 2.89 -9.37 -6.16
N GLY A 131 3.30 -10.49 -5.57
CA GLY A 131 4.73 -10.85 -5.42
C GLY A 131 5.53 -10.84 -6.73
N ARG A 132 4.90 -11.03 -7.89
CA ARG A 132 5.55 -10.96 -9.22
C ARG A 132 5.83 -9.53 -9.71
N ARG A 133 5.23 -8.50 -9.10
CA ARG A 133 5.34 -7.09 -9.51
C ARG A 133 6.25 -6.24 -8.60
N ARG A 134 6.94 -6.87 -7.65
CA ARG A 134 7.71 -6.18 -6.59
C ARG A 134 9.06 -6.83 -6.31
N ARG A 135 9.65 -7.48 -7.32
CA ARG A 135 10.92 -8.22 -7.23
C ARG A 135 11.91 -7.74 -8.28
N PRO A 136 12.34 -6.47 -8.25
CA PRO A 136 13.15 -5.88 -9.32
C PRO A 136 14.48 -6.61 -9.55
N LEU A 137 15.09 -7.19 -8.51
CA LEU A 137 16.37 -7.91 -8.63
C LEU A 137 16.28 -9.26 -9.34
N THR A 138 15.10 -9.88 -9.37
CA THR A 138 14.92 -11.23 -9.95
C THR A 138 13.92 -11.27 -11.09
N ARG A 139 13.08 -10.23 -11.22
CA ARG A 139 12.05 -10.07 -12.25
C ARG A 139 11.85 -8.57 -12.58
N PRO A 140 12.86 -7.90 -13.15
CA PRO A 140 12.79 -6.47 -13.44
C PRO A 140 11.68 -6.14 -14.46
N GLU A 141 11.52 -6.93 -15.51
CA GLU A 141 10.57 -6.69 -16.60
C GLU A 141 9.12 -6.76 -16.11
N SER A 142 8.82 -7.66 -15.17
CA SER A 142 7.46 -7.75 -14.61
C SER A 142 7.18 -6.67 -13.56
N THR A 143 8.23 -6.10 -12.95
CA THR A 143 8.12 -5.05 -11.92
C THR A 143 7.91 -3.66 -12.55
N GLY A 144 8.59 -3.38 -13.67
CA GLY A 144 8.62 -2.06 -14.32
C GLY A 144 7.24 -1.43 -14.57
N PRO A 145 6.27 -2.13 -15.19
CA PRO A 145 4.97 -1.55 -15.50
C PRO A 145 4.20 -1.03 -14.28
N LEU A 146 4.17 -1.78 -13.17
CA LEU A 146 3.47 -1.32 -11.97
C LEU A 146 4.21 -0.16 -11.31
N LEU A 147 5.54 -0.20 -11.28
CA LEU A 147 6.33 0.91 -10.73
C LEU A 147 6.07 2.21 -11.52
N ALA A 148 6.04 2.16 -12.85
CA ALA A 148 5.72 3.32 -13.69
C ALA A 148 4.34 3.90 -13.38
N VAL A 149 3.31 3.03 -13.29
CA VAL A 149 1.95 3.45 -12.91
C VAL A 149 1.92 4.11 -11.53
N LEU A 150 2.61 3.55 -10.54
CA LEU A 150 2.64 4.11 -9.18
C LEU A 150 3.36 5.47 -9.14
N LEU A 151 4.42 5.66 -9.92
CA LEU A 151 5.14 6.94 -10.02
C LEU A 151 4.26 8.02 -10.65
N GLU A 152 3.57 7.71 -11.76
CA GLU A 152 2.63 8.63 -12.40
C GLU A 152 1.40 8.92 -11.53
N TRP A 153 1.01 7.98 -10.67
CA TRP A 153 -0.12 8.15 -9.78
C TRP A 153 0.18 9.02 -8.55
N LEU A 154 1.43 9.01 -8.09
CA LEU A 154 1.89 9.78 -6.92
C LEU A 154 2.47 11.17 -7.27
N ALA A 155 2.78 11.43 -8.55
CA ALA A 155 3.27 12.72 -9.05
C ALA A 155 2.14 13.74 -9.27
#